data_AF-A0A0C3NKH1-F1
#
_entry.id   AF-A0A0C3NKH1-F1
#
_cell.length_a   1.000
_cell.length_b   1.000
_cell.length_c   1.000
_cell.angle_alpha   90.00
_cell.angle_beta   90.00
_cell.angle_gamma   90.00
#
_symmetry.space_group_name_H-M   'P 1'
#
loop_
_entity.id
_entity.type
_entity.pdbx_description
1 polymer ?
#
loop_
_entity_poly.entity_id
_entity_poly.type
_entity_poly.pdbx_seq_one_letter_code
_entity_poly.pdbx_strand_id
1 'polypeptide(L)'
;MRFRHSPPLCAIIPIIISLATCTMCGLYCEWYAFSMILLGILARGLACVFIGSGELVFEHPKSAEGSPPGDGILGCDHELVLLKGDEYVVNAVTRGRFSFRFQSRHACRMVELCSFLLIVQAIAQLICVPQSNLFGQLMFVVSIATSWVYNLWFLSFDKAGIRQEIFRSVLGSPKLEKFVFPNRSSAIVSLLLLSGDKQKLSVDSEKLKKIMDALLPSGALVWETWKKIVIQRLQDGLPLRFEESDWNRQGLTLEPDRLLLETLLKDAEAAYVALSNGQ
;
A
#
# COMPACT_ATOMS: atom_id res chain seq x y z
N MET A 1 11.72 -12.44 -3.88
CA MET A 1 10.97 -13.65 -3.47
C MET A 1 10.06 -14.08 -4.62
N ARG A 2 9.79 -15.39 -4.76
CA ARG A 2 8.91 -15.93 -5.81
C ARG A 2 7.57 -16.33 -5.21
N PHE A 3 6.49 -15.73 -5.69
CA PHE A 3 5.14 -16.07 -5.26
C PHE A 3 4.52 -17.03 -6.28
N ARG A 4 4.10 -18.22 -5.85
CA ARG A 4 3.50 -19.23 -6.71
C ARG A 4 2.15 -19.61 -6.12
N HIS A 5 1.07 -19.09 -6.70
CA HIS A 5 -0.29 -19.42 -6.28
C HIS A 5 -0.90 -20.49 -7.19
N SER A 6 -1.58 -21.46 -6.58
CA SER A 6 -2.41 -22.43 -7.28
C SER A 6 -3.62 -21.71 -7.88
N PRO A 7 -3.95 -21.95 -9.17
CA PRO A 7 -5.13 -21.33 -9.76
C PRO A 7 -6.40 -21.81 -9.06
N PRO A 8 -7.39 -20.94 -8.81
CA PRO A 8 -8.65 -21.36 -8.22
C PRO A 8 -9.35 -22.36 -9.15
N LEU A 9 -9.83 -23.49 -8.62
CA LEU A 9 -10.56 -24.52 -9.38
C LEU A 9 -11.75 -23.93 -10.17
N CYS A 10 -12.32 -22.83 -9.68
CA CYS A 10 -13.40 -22.09 -10.34
C CYS A 10 -13.01 -21.51 -11.73
N ALA A 11 -11.72 -21.37 -12.04
CA ALA A 11 -11.23 -20.92 -13.35
C ALA A 11 -11.59 -21.89 -14.50
N ILE A 12 -11.93 -23.14 -14.17
CA ILE A 12 -12.31 -24.17 -15.15
C ILE A 12 -13.72 -23.89 -15.72
N ILE A 13 -14.60 -23.26 -14.93
CA ILE A 13 -16.01 -23.00 -15.30
C ILE A 13 -16.13 -22.20 -16.61
N PRO A 14 -15.52 -21.01 -16.76
CA PRO A 14 -15.62 -20.24 -18.00
C PRO A 14 -14.97 -20.96 -19.20
N ILE A 15 -13.96 -21.81 -18.97
CA ILE A 15 -13.30 -22.60 -20.02
C ILE A 15 -14.27 -23.66 -20.57
N ILE A 16 -14.91 -24.44 -19.68
CA ILE A 16 -15.89 -25.47 -20.06
C ILE A 16 -17.05 -24.82 -20.81
N ILE A 17 -17.58 -23.71 -20.29
CA ILE A 17 -18.71 -23.02 -20.93
C ILE A 17 -18.32 -22.53 -22.32
N SER A 18 -17.13 -21.93 -22.47
CA SER A 18 -16.67 -21.44 -23.79
C SER A 18 -16.41 -22.57 -24.78
N LEU A 19 -15.91 -23.72 -24.31
CA LEU A 19 -15.78 -24.91 -25.15
C LEU A 19 -17.15 -25.46 -25.55
N ALA A 20 -18.10 -25.54 -24.62
CA ALA A 20 -19.45 -26.03 -24.90
C ALA A 20 -20.19 -25.15 -25.90
N THR A 21 -20.15 -23.82 -25.74
CA THR A 21 -20.74 -22.87 -26.71
C THR A 21 -20.06 -22.95 -28.06
N CYS A 22 -18.73 -23.11 -28.10
CA CYS A 22 -18.00 -23.36 -29.33
C CYS A 22 -18.47 -24.63 -30.04
N THR A 23 -18.50 -25.77 -29.34
CA THR A 23 -18.93 -27.05 -29.92
C THR A 23 -20.38 -26.99 -30.42
N MET A 24 -21.28 -26.36 -29.66
CA MET A 24 -22.67 -26.17 -30.08
C MET A 24 -22.76 -25.34 -31.37
N CYS A 25 -22.05 -24.21 -31.48
CA CYS A 25 -22.03 -23.43 -32.73
C CYS A 25 -21.54 -24.25 -33.93
N GLY A 26 -20.56 -25.13 -33.75
CA GLY A 26 -20.09 -26.03 -34.81
C GLY A 26 -21.14 -27.06 -35.25
N LEU A 27 -21.87 -27.65 -34.30
CA LEU A 27 -22.93 -28.63 -34.60
C LEU A 27 -24.12 -28.02 -35.33
N TYR A 28 -24.45 -26.76 -35.04
CA TYR A 28 -25.52 -26.01 -35.70
C TYR A 28 -25.05 -25.27 -36.96
N CYS A 29 -23.85 -25.56 -37.47
CA CYS A 29 -23.27 -24.94 -38.68
C CYS A 29 -23.13 -23.40 -38.61
N GLU A 30 -23.06 -22.83 -37.41
CA GLU A 30 -22.82 -21.39 -37.19
C GLU A 30 -21.32 -21.09 -37.26
N TRP A 31 -20.74 -21.18 -38.47
CA TRP A 31 -19.29 -21.13 -38.69
C TRP A 31 -18.64 -19.81 -38.26
N TYR A 32 -19.33 -18.68 -38.41
CA TYR A 32 -18.82 -17.38 -37.95
C TYR A 32 -18.69 -17.34 -36.43
N ALA A 33 -19.76 -17.65 -35.68
CA ALA A 33 -19.71 -17.70 -34.22
C ALA A 33 -18.73 -18.77 -33.71
N PHE A 34 -18.71 -19.97 -34.32
CA PHE A 34 -17.75 -21.03 -34.01
C PHE A 34 -16.31 -20.54 -34.12
N SER A 35 -15.95 -19.98 -35.28
CA SER A 35 -14.58 -19.52 -35.54
C SER A 35 -14.16 -18.41 -34.58
N MET A 36 -15.07 -17.48 -34.26
CA MET A 36 -14.77 -16.36 -33.38
C MET A 36 -14.67 -16.74 -31.90
N ILE A 37 -15.44 -17.74 -31.44
CA ILE A 37 -15.32 -18.29 -30.08
C ILE A 37 -14.01 -19.08 -29.99
N LEU A 38 -13.72 -19.94 -30.96
CA LEU A 38 -12.49 -20.73 -30.99
C LEU A 38 -11.23 -19.84 -31.02
N LEU A 39 -11.22 -18.84 -31.88
CA LEU A 39 -10.15 -17.85 -31.95
C LEU A 39 -9.97 -17.12 -30.61
N GLY A 40 -11.07 -16.77 -29.95
CA GLY A 40 -11.06 -16.17 -28.62
C GLY A 40 -10.44 -17.06 -27.56
N ILE A 41 -10.77 -18.36 -27.54
CA ILE A 41 -10.18 -19.35 -26.62
C ILE A 41 -8.68 -19.45 -26.83
N LEU A 42 -8.24 -19.56 -28.09
CA LEU A 42 -6.81 -19.68 -28.41
C LEU A 42 -6.03 -18.40 -28.10
N ALA A 43 -6.51 -17.24 -28.52
CA ALA A 43 -5.84 -15.96 -28.31
C ALA A 43 -5.71 -15.62 -26.81
N ARG A 44 -6.80 -15.80 -26.05
CA ARG A 44 -6.80 -15.57 -24.59
C ARG A 44 -5.97 -16.62 -23.86
N GLY A 45 -6.04 -17.88 -24.26
CA GLY A 45 -5.24 -18.95 -23.71
C GLY A 45 -3.73 -18.68 -23.87
N LEU A 46 -3.30 -18.32 -25.08
CA LEU A 46 -1.92 -17.92 -25.37
C LEU A 46 -1.50 -16.71 -24.53
N ALA A 47 -2.34 -15.67 -24.48
CA ALA A 47 -2.07 -14.49 -23.66
C ALA A 47 -1.89 -14.85 -22.18
N CYS A 48 -2.74 -15.72 -21.62
CA CYS A 48 -2.61 -16.18 -20.24
C CYS A 48 -1.31 -16.97 -20.00
N VAL A 49 -0.87 -17.81 -20.95
CA VAL A 49 0.40 -18.54 -20.84
C VAL A 49 1.59 -17.58 -20.85
N PHE A 50 1.61 -16.61 -21.77
CA PHE A 50 2.73 -15.68 -21.88
C PHE A 50 2.75 -14.65 -20.74
N ILE A 51 1.61 -14.10 -20.35
CA ILE A 51 1.52 -13.23 -19.18
C ILE A 51 1.89 -14.03 -17.92
N GLY A 52 1.38 -15.24 -17.77
CA GLY A 52 1.69 -16.13 -16.63
C GLY A 52 3.15 -16.59 -16.56
N SER A 53 3.91 -16.44 -17.65
CA SER A 53 5.36 -16.71 -17.67
C SER A 53 6.19 -15.61 -17.01
N GLY A 54 5.60 -14.44 -16.76
CA GLY A 54 6.25 -13.34 -16.04
C GLY A 54 6.30 -13.59 -14.54
N GLU A 55 7.38 -13.13 -13.91
CA GLU A 55 7.55 -13.23 -12.46
C GLU A 55 7.23 -11.88 -11.81
N LEU A 56 6.39 -11.89 -10.78
CA LEU A 56 6.20 -10.75 -9.90
C LEU A 56 7.36 -10.73 -8.89
N VAL A 57 8.25 -9.76 -9.03
CA VAL A 57 9.41 -9.60 -8.16
C VAL A 57 9.21 -8.38 -7.28
N PHE A 58 9.37 -8.56 -5.98
CA PHE A 58 9.48 -7.46 -5.05
C PHE A 58 10.95 -7.01 -4.97
N GLU A 59 11.22 -5.78 -5.38
CA GLU A 59 12.54 -5.16 -5.35
C GLU A 59 12.53 -4.02 -4.33
N HIS A 60 13.61 -3.91 -3.56
CA HIS A 60 13.86 -2.76 -2.71
C HIS A 60 15.36 -2.46 -2.74
N PRO A 61 15.76 -1.18 -2.59
CA PRO A 61 17.15 -0.80 -2.65
C PRO A 61 17.94 -1.45 -1.50
N LYS A 62 19.16 -1.89 -1.79
CA LYS A 62 20.09 -2.33 -0.75
C LYS A 62 20.53 -1.11 0.05
N SER A 63 20.64 -1.27 1.37
CA SER A 63 21.21 -0.28 2.26
C SER A 63 22.67 0.01 1.87
N ALA A 64 23.10 1.26 1.98
CA ALA A 64 24.50 1.60 1.81
C ALA A 64 25.32 1.06 2.99
N GLU A 65 26.59 0.71 2.74
CA GLU A 65 27.48 0.25 3.81
C GLU A 65 27.66 1.36 4.86
N GLY A 66 27.45 1.01 6.13
CA GLY A 66 27.52 1.97 7.24
C GLY A 66 26.26 2.82 7.46
N SER A 67 25.16 2.58 6.74
CA SER A 67 23.89 3.26 7.03
C SER A 67 23.43 2.99 8.46
N PRO A 68 23.01 4.02 9.22
CA PRO A 68 22.41 3.83 10.53
C PRO A 68 21.09 3.04 10.42
N PRO A 69 20.52 2.55 11.55
CA PRO A 69 19.18 1.99 11.57
C PRO A 69 18.18 2.93 10.89
N GLY A 70 17.24 2.36 10.12
CA GLY A 70 16.33 3.11 9.27
C GLY A 70 15.14 3.70 9.99
N ASP A 71 15.22 3.87 11.31
CA ASP A 71 14.11 4.32 12.13
C ASP A 71 13.54 5.64 11.58
N GLY A 72 12.23 5.67 11.39
CA GLY A 72 11.55 6.77 10.71
C GLY A 72 10.10 6.91 11.14
N ILE A 73 9.58 8.12 10.98
CA ILE A 73 8.16 8.42 11.21
C ILE A 73 7.53 8.70 9.85
N LEU A 74 6.52 7.92 9.49
CA LEU A 74 5.68 8.15 8.32
C LEU A 74 4.42 8.87 8.79
N GLY A 75 4.23 10.11 8.34
CA GLY A 75 3.05 10.90 8.65
C GLY A 75 2.08 10.96 7.47
N CYS A 76 0.83 10.61 7.72
CA CYS A 76 -0.34 11.02 6.93
C CYS A 76 -1.22 11.93 7.81
N ASP A 77 -2.18 12.64 7.21
CA ASP A 77 -2.97 13.69 7.92
C ASP A 77 -3.62 13.22 9.23
N HIS A 78 -4.04 11.95 9.30
CA HIS A 78 -4.73 11.37 10.44
C HIS A 78 -4.00 10.19 11.09
N GLU A 79 -2.91 9.71 10.50
CA GLU A 79 -2.21 8.51 10.98
C GLU A 79 -0.70 8.78 10.99
N LEU A 80 -0.07 8.43 12.12
CA LEU A 80 1.36 8.52 12.30
C LEU A 80 1.87 7.11 12.56
N VAL A 81 2.86 6.67 11.77
CA VAL A 81 3.44 5.34 11.86
C VAL A 81 4.91 5.47 12.20
N LEU A 82 5.29 4.93 13.36
CA LEU A 82 6.68 4.76 13.75
C LEU A 82 7.20 3.45 13.17
N LEU A 83 8.15 3.55 12.25
CA LEU A 83 8.83 2.40 11.68
C LEU A 83 10.19 2.26 12.35
N LYS A 84 10.43 1.13 13.00
CA LYS A 84 11.71 0.81 13.64
C LYS A 84 12.31 -0.46 13.05
N GLY A 85 13.62 -0.44 12.82
CA GLY A 85 14.35 -1.61 12.37
C GLY A 85 15.53 -1.26 11.47
N ASP A 86 16.17 -2.31 10.97
CA ASP A 86 17.31 -2.16 10.07
C ASP A 86 16.91 -1.42 8.78
N GLU A 87 17.81 -0.59 8.28
CA GLU A 87 17.63 0.20 7.05
C GLU A 87 17.18 -0.66 5.86
N TYR A 88 17.60 -1.94 5.82
CA TYR A 88 17.20 -2.88 4.76
C TYR A 88 15.69 -3.17 4.79
N VAL A 89 15.16 -3.40 5.98
CA VAL A 89 13.74 -3.70 6.23
C VAL A 89 12.89 -2.45 6.05
N VAL A 90 13.38 -1.30 6.51
CA VAL A 90 12.71 -0.01 6.31
C VAL A 90 12.65 0.40 4.84
N ASN A 91 13.72 0.17 4.08
CA ASN A 91 13.73 0.42 2.64
C ASN A 91 12.76 -0.49 1.89
N ALA A 92 12.48 -1.70 2.39
CA ALA A 92 11.43 -2.54 1.82
C ALA A 92 10.04 -1.88 1.99
N VAL A 93 9.75 -1.27 3.13
CA VAL A 93 8.44 -0.61 3.37
C VAL A 93 8.32 0.70 2.60
N THR A 94 9.35 1.54 2.65
CA THR A 94 9.30 2.92 2.15
C THR A 94 9.62 3.04 0.66
N ARG A 95 10.48 2.17 0.14
CA ARG A 95 10.99 2.21 -1.24
C ARG A 95 10.81 0.90 -1.99
N GLY A 96 10.14 -0.07 -1.39
CA GLY A 96 9.81 -1.33 -2.04
C GLY A 96 8.87 -1.10 -3.22
N ARG A 97 9.14 -1.79 -4.32
CA ARG A 97 8.30 -1.77 -5.51
C ARG A 97 8.06 -3.19 -6.00
N PHE A 98 6.85 -3.45 -6.46
CA PHE A 98 6.53 -4.65 -7.21
C PHE A 98 6.83 -4.41 -8.68
N SER A 99 7.76 -5.19 -9.23
CA SER A 99 8.14 -5.15 -10.63
C SER A 99 7.72 -6.46 -11.29
N PHE A 100 7.00 -6.39 -12.40
CA PHE A 100 6.69 -7.57 -13.21
C PHE A 100 7.80 -7.78 -14.24
N ARG A 101 8.57 -8.87 -14.11
CA ARG A 101 9.76 -9.12 -14.93
C ARG A 101 9.58 -10.38 -15.76
N PHE A 102 9.77 -10.23 -17.08
CA PHE A 102 9.90 -11.35 -17.98
C PHE A 102 11.37 -11.77 -18.06
N GLN A 103 11.65 -13.08 -17.98
CA GLN A 103 13.02 -13.60 -18.00
C GLN A 103 13.74 -13.39 -19.33
N SER A 104 13.00 -13.23 -20.44
CA SER A 104 13.58 -13.09 -21.78
C SER A 104 12.95 -11.97 -22.60
N ARG A 105 13.76 -11.39 -23.50
CA ARG A 105 13.29 -10.43 -24.51
C ARG A 105 12.24 -11.03 -25.45
N HIS A 106 12.31 -12.35 -25.67
CA HIS A 106 11.33 -13.09 -26.46
C HIS A 106 9.96 -13.15 -25.78
N ALA A 107 9.90 -13.43 -24.47
CA ALA A 107 8.64 -13.45 -23.73
C ALA A 107 7.96 -12.07 -23.75
N CYS A 108 8.73 -11.00 -23.58
CA CYS A 108 8.21 -9.63 -23.69
C CYS A 108 7.58 -9.35 -25.07
N ARG A 109 8.30 -9.69 -26.15
CA ARG A 109 7.80 -9.55 -27.53
C ARG A 109 6.56 -10.42 -27.77
N MET A 110 6.50 -11.63 -27.21
CA MET A 110 5.32 -12.49 -27.34
C MET A 110 4.10 -11.93 -26.62
N VAL A 111 4.27 -11.25 -25.47
CA VAL A 111 3.17 -10.54 -24.80
C VAL A 111 2.66 -9.38 -25.64
N GLU A 112 3.55 -8.61 -26.27
CA GLU A 112 3.17 -7.55 -27.21
C GLU A 112 2.37 -8.11 -28.40
N LEU A 113 2.85 -9.21 -29.00
CA LEU A 113 2.14 -9.89 -30.09
C LEU A 113 0.79 -10.45 -29.63
N CYS A 114 0.69 -11.00 -28.42
CA CYS A 114 -0.57 -11.46 -27.85
C CYS A 114 -1.54 -10.30 -27.63
N SER A 115 -1.07 -9.14 -27.17
CA SER A 115 -1.89 -7.94 -27.01
C SER A 115 -2.44 -7.49 -28.37
N PHE A 116 -1.60 -7.43 -29.39
CA PHE A 116 -2.03 -7.12 -30.76
C PHE A 116 -3.05 -8.14 -31.28
N LEU A 117 -2.79 -9.44 -31.07
CA LEU A 117 -3.69 -10.52 -31.47
C LEU A 117 -5.07 -10.39 -30.80
N LEU A 118 -5.11 -10.05 -29.51
CA LEU A 118 -6.36 -9.83 -28.76
C LEU A 118 -7.14 -8.63 -29.31
N ILE A 119 -6.47 -7.54 -29.69
CA ILE A 119 -7.10 -6.38 -30.31
C ILE A 119 -7.70 -6.75 -31.67
N VAL A 120 -6.94 -7.42 -32.53
CA VAL A 120 -7.42 -7.89 -33.83
C VAL A 120 -8.60 -8.86 -33.66
N GLN A 121 -8.50 -9.78 -32.70
CA GLN A 121 -9.58 -10.71 -32.35
C GLN A 121 -10.84 -9.99 -31.89
N ALA A 122 -10.73 -8.93 -31.08
CA ALA A 122 -11.87 -8.13 -30.66
C ALA A 122 -12.54 -7.41 -31.85
N ILE A 123 -11.76 -6.82 -32.76
CA ILE A 123 -12.27 -6.17 -33.97
C ILE A 123 -12.97 -7.18 -34.89
N ALA A 124 -12.34 -8.34 -35.12
CA ALA A 124 -12.93 -9.41 -35.91
C ALA A 124 -14.25 -9.90 -35.30
N GLN A 125 -14.37 -9.95 -33.97
CA GLN A 125 -15.62 -10.35 -33.30
C GLN A 125 -16.75 -9.35 -33.55
N LEU A 126 -16.46 -8.05 -33.57
CA LEU A 126 -17.45 -7.02 -33.87
C LEU A 126 -17.98 -7.11 -35.30
N ILE A 127 -17.17 -7.59 -36.25
CA ILE A 127 -17.56 -7.69 -37.67
C ILE A 127 -18.24 -9.04 -37.96
N CYS A 128 -17.67 -10.14 -37.50
CA CYS A 128 -18.09 -11.49 -37.87
C CYS A 128 -19.24 -12.03 -37.02
N VAL A 129 -19.35 -11.67 -35.74
CA VAL A 129 -20.44 -12.19 -34.88
C VAL A 129 -21.83 -11.71 -35.33
N PRO A 130 -22.04 -10.43 -35.71
CA PRO A 130 -23.33 -9.98 -36.23
C PRO A 130 -23.77 -10.66 -37.52
N GLN A 131 -22.84 -11.26 -38.28
CA GLN A 131 -23.13 -12.03 -39.49
C GLN A 131 -23.62 -13.45 -39.19
N SER A 132 -23.50 -13.93 -37.95
CA SER A 132 -24.07 -15.22 -37.51
C SER A 132 -25.57 -15.08 -37.25
N ASN A 133 -26.30 -16.19 -37.26
CA ASN A 133 -27.70 -16.18 -36.86
C ASN A 133 -27.85 -15.89 -35.36
N LEU A 134 -29.10 -15.62 -34.93
CA LEU A 134 -29.45 -15.33 -33.54
C LEU A 134 -28.92 -16.37 -32.55
N PHE A 135 -28.91 -17.65 -32.94
CA PHE A 135 -28.37 -18.72 -32.11
C PHE A 135 -26.87 -18.56 -31.85
N GLY A 136 -26.07 -18.33 -32.91
CA GLY A 136 -24.63 -18.11 -32.79
C GLY A 136 -24.28 -16.84 -32.00
N GLN A 137 -25.06 -15.77 -32.19
CA GLN A 137 -24.92 -14.53 -31.43
C GLN A 137 -25.20 -14.75 -29.93
N LEU A 138 -26.26 -15.49 -29.60
CA LEU A 138 -26.61 -15.81 -28.21
C LEU A 138 -25.50 -16.63 -27.54
N MET A 139 -24.99 -17.67 -28.21
CA MET A 139 -23.92 -18.51 -27.68
C MET A 139 -22.63 -17.74 -27.43
N PHE A 140 -22.31 -16.78 -28.31
CA PHE A 140 -21.19 -15.87 -28.12
C PHE A 140 -21.38 -14.97 -26.89
N VAL A 141 -22.55 -14.36 -26.75
CA VAL A 141 -22.88 -13.50 -25.60
C VAL A 141 -22.80 -14.28 -24.30
N VAL A 142 -23.32 -15.51 -24.25
CA VAL A 142 -23.24 -16.39 -23.07
C VAL A 142 -21.78 -16.64 -22.68
N SER A 143 -20.89 -16.95 -23.64
CA SER A 143 -19.47 -17.19 -23.39
C SER A 143 -18.76 -15.96 -22.79
N ILE A 144 -19.06 -14.76 -23.30
CA ILE A 144 -18.50 -13.51 -22.76
C ILE A 144 -19.06 -13.21 -21.38
N ALA A 145 -20.38 -13.33 -21.20
CA ALA A 145 -21.06 -13.03 -19.95
C ALA A 145 -20.53 -13.91 -18.81
N THR A 146 -20.35 -15.20 -19.06
CA THR A 146 -19.82 -16.13 -18.04
C THR A 146 -18.37 -15.80 -17.68
N SER A 147 -17.55 -15.45 -18.67
CA SER A 147 -16.16 -15.02 -18.44
C SER A 147 -16.08 -13.70 -17.66
N TRP A 148 -17.01 -12.77 -17.93
CA TRP A 148 -17.10 -11.50 -17.24
C TRP A 148 -17.56 -11.65 -15.79
N VAL A 149 -18.61 -12.45 -15.53
CA VAL A 149 -19.07 -12.76 -14.17
C VAL A 149 -17.98 -13.43 -13.34
N TYR A 150 -17.26 -14.38 -13.94
CA TYR A 150 -16.11 -15.00 -13.27
C TYR A 150 -15.03 -13.97 -12.90
N ASN A 151 -14.69 -13.06 -13.82
CA ASN A 151 -13.69 -12.02 -13.54
C ASN A 151 -14.15 -11.06 -12.44
N LEU A 152 -15.43 -10.68 -12.39
CA LEU A 152 -15.98 -9.86 -11.31
C LEU A 152 -15.90 -10.57 -9.96
N TRP A 153 -16.28 -11.85 -9.93
CA TRP A 153 -16.17 -12.67 -8.73
C TRP A 153 -14.71 -12.80 -8.28
N PHE A 154 -13.78 -13.08 -9.20
CA PHE A 154 -12.36 -13.18 -8.89
C PHE A 154 -11.78 -11.85 -8.37
N LEU A 155 -12.19 -10.72 -8.93
CA LEU A 155 -11.78 -9.39 -8.45
C LEU A 155 -12.29 -9.07 -7.06
N SER A 156 -13.43 -9.64 -6.66
CA SER A 156 -14.02 -9.50 -5.32
C SER A 156 -13.29 -10.31 -4.24
N PHE A 157 -12.47 -11.28 -4.64
CA PHE A 157 -11.72 -12.12 -3.71
C PHE A 157 -10.72 -11.29 -2.90
N ASP A 158 -10.58 -11.61 -1.61
CA ASP A 158 -9.89 -10.74 -0.66
C ASP A 158 -8.38 -10.59 -0.97
N LYS A 159 -8.04 -9.45 -1.54
CA LYS A 159 -6.66 -9.04 -1.83
C LYS A 159 -5.89 -8.66 -0.55
N ALA A 160 -6.59 -8.42 0.57
CA ALA A 160 -5.95 -8.06 1.83
C ALA A 160 -5.15 -9.24 2.40
N GLY A 161 -5.74 -10.45 2.42
CA GLY A 161 -5.01 -11.66 2.84
C GLY A 161 -3.75 -11.93 2.02
N ILE A 162 -3.81 -11.80 0.69
CA ILE A 162 -2.65 -11.98 -0.19
C ILE A 162 -1.58 -10.91 0.10
N ARG A 163 -2.00 -9.65 0.24
CA ARG A 163 -1.09 -8.54 0.55
C ARG A 163 -0.42 -8.74 1.90
N GLN A 164 -1.16 -9.21 2.90
CA GLN A 164 -0.65 -9.48 4.23
C GLN A 164 0.36 -10.63 4.22
N GLU A 165 0.13 -11.69 3.45
CA GLU A 165 1.07 -12.80 3.32
C GLU A 165 2.36 -12.37 2.62
N ILE A 166 2.24 -11.60 1.53
CA ILE A 166 3.41 -10.99 0.86
C ILE A 166 4.16 -10.09 1.84
N PHE A 167 3.45 -9.24 2.57
CA PHE A 167 4.03 -8.32 3.55
C PHE A 167 4.76 -9.09 4.67
N ARG A 168 4.15 -10.16 5.21
CA ARG A 168 4.77 -11.03 6.21
C ARG A 168 6.00 -11.75 5.68
N SER A 169 5.97 -12.24 4.45
CA SER A 169 7.11 -12.93 3.85
C SER A 169 8.33 -12.00 3.71
N VAL A 170 8.09 -10.72 3.43
CA VAL A 170 9.14 -9.70 3.28
C VAL A 170 9.63 -9.18 4.62
N LEU A 171 8.73 -8.95 5.58
CA LEU A 171 9.03 -8.27 6.86
C LEU A 171 9.26 -9.22 8.05
N GLY A 172 9.09 -10.53 7.88
CA GLY A 172 9.43 -11.52 8.91
C GLY A 172 8.55 -11.48 10.16
N SER A 173 7.26 -11.15 10.02
CA SER A 173 6.28 -10.95 11.12
C SER A 173 6.57 -9.73 12.02
N PRO A 174 6.33 -8.50 11.53
CA PRO A 174 6.52 -7.30 12.32
C PRO A 174 5.51 -7.23 13.48
N LYS A 175 5.95 -6.74 14.64
CA LYS A 175 5.06 -6.37 15.74
C LYS A 175 4.35 -5.07 15.35
N LEU A 176 3.02 -5.12 15.27
CA LEU A 176 2.18 -3.98 14.94
C LEU A 176 1.36 -3.64 16.18
N GLU A 177 1.67 -2.51 16.79
CA GLU A 177 0.92 -1.96 17.92
C GLU A 177 0.21 -0.69 17.46
N LYS A 178 -1.10 -0.62 17.69
CA LYS A 178 -1.91 0.54 17.33
C LYS A 178 -2.32 1.26 18.59
N PHE A 179 -1.93 2.53 18.68
CA PHE A 179 -2.35 3.44 19.74
C PHE A 179 -3.28 4.50 19.16
N VAL A 180 -4.31 4.85 19.92
CA VAL A 180 -5.24 5.92 19.57
C VAL A 180 -5.01 7.06 20.55
N PHE A 181 -4.62 8.21 20.02
CA PHE A 181 -4.40 9.42 20.81
C PHE A 181 -5.53 10.42 20.55
N PRO A 182 -5.96 11.17 21.57
CA PRO A 182 -7.03 12.15 21.41
C PRO A 182 -6.57 13.32 20.52
N ASN A 183 -5.32 13.75 20.67
CA ASN A 183 -4.78 14.95 20.04
C ASN A 183 -3.46 14.64 19.32
N ARG A 184 -3.17 15.37 18.23
CA ARG A 184 -1.94 15.22 17.44
C ARG A 184 -0.67 15.59 18.24
N SER A 185 -0.78 16.56 19.14
CA SER A 185 0.27 16.95 20.11
C SER A 185 0.71 15.75 20.97
N SER A 186 -0.26 15.09 21.60
CA SER A 186 -0.07 13.90 22.43
C SER A 186 0.52 12.72 21.65
N ALA A 187 0.03 12.49 20.42
CA ALA A 187 0.56 11.45 19.54
C ALA A 187 2.04 11.67 19.22
N ILE A 188 2.43 12.90 18.88
CA ILE A 188 3.82 13.23 18.51
C ILE A 188 4.77 13.13 19.71
N VAL A 189 4.35 13.60 20.89
CA VAL A 189 5.15 13.45 22.11
C VAL A 189 5.37 11.97 22.43
N SER A 190 4.31 11.16 22.33
CA SER A 190 4.41 9.71 22.53
C SER A 190 5.32 9.04 21.49
N LEU A 191 5.24 9.44 20.22
CA LEU A 191 6.12 8.96 19.16
C LEU A 191 7.59 9.33 19.39
N LEU A 192 7.87 10.54 19.87
CA LEU A 192 9.23 10.97 20.19
C LEU A 192 9.80 10.17 21.37
N LEU A 193 8.99 9.94 22.40
CA LEU A 193 9.36 9.11 23.55
C LEU A 193 9.60 7.65 23.16
N LEU A 194 8.75 7.10 22.30
CA LEU A 194 8.91 5.73 21.80
C LEU A 194 10.08 5.62 20.82
N SER A 195 10.35 6.63 20.00
CA SER A 195 11.45 6.66 19.04
C SER A 195 12.81 6.82 19.71
N GLY A 196 12.88 7.60 20.79
CA GLY A 196 14.11 7.86 21.52
C GLY A 196 14.60 6.65 22.31
N ASP A 197 15.76 6.11 21.91
CA ASP A 197 16.65 5.48 22.89
C ASP A 197 17.19 6.62 23.79
N LYS A 198 17.03 6.51 25.12
CA LYS A 198 17.31 7.61 26.07
C LYS A 198 18.71 8.23 25.91
N GLN A 199 19.64 7.47 25.33
CA GLN A 199 21.03 7.86 25.12
C GLN A 199 21.29 8.60 23.78
N LYS A 200 20.37 8.53 22.81
CA LYS A 200 20.52 9.10 21.45
C LYS A 200 19.76 10.41 21.25
N LEU A 201 18.80 10.71 22.14
CA LEU A 201 17.96 11.92 22.10
C LEU A 201 18.72 13.19 22.51
N SER A 202 19.84 13.06 23.23
CA SER A 202 20.66 14.16 23.73
C SER A 202 21.53 14.84 22.66
N VAL A 203 21.71 14.23 21.48
CA VAL A 203 22.77 14.64 20.54
C VAL A 203 22.27 15.57 19.42
N ASP A 204 21.00 15.50 19.00
CA ASP A 204 20.54 16.23 17.78
C ASP A 204 19.26 17.08 18.00
N SER A 205 19.39 18.23 18.68
CA SER A 205 18.31 19.23 18.85
C SER A 205 17.67 19.67 17.53
N GLU A 206 18.50 19.90 16.51
CA GLU A 206 18.04 20.33 15.19
C GLU A 206 17.23 19.23 14.48
N LYS A 207 17.58 17.96 14.70
CA LYS A 207 16.87 16.83 14.08
C LYS A 207 15.49 16.67 14.72
N LEU A 208 15.40 16.78 16.04
CA LEU A 208 14.11 16.75 16.75
C LEU A 208 13.21 17.89 16.28
N LYS A 209 13.78 19.10 16.18
CA LYS A 209 13.05 20.26 15.68
C LYS A 209 12.55 20.04 14.24
N LYS A 210 13.39 19.54 13.34
CA LYS A 210 12.99 19.22 11.95
C LYS A 210 11.85 18.20 11.88
N ILE A 211 11.88 17.16 12.73
CA ILE A 211 10.80 16.17 12.80
C ILE A 211 9.50 16.84 13.27
N MET A 212 9.56 17.65 14.32
CA MET A 212 8.38 18.36 14.83
C MET A 212 7.84 19.39 13.83
N ASP A 213 8.72 20.08 13.10
CA ASP A 213 8.33 21.04 12.06
C ASP A 213 7.68 20.36 10.85
N ALA A 214 8.04 19.11 10.55
CA ALA A 214 7.38 18.32 9.51
C ALA A 214 6.00 17.79 9.96
N LEU A 215 5.82 17.53 11.25
CA LEU A 215 4.60 16.91 11.79
C LEU A 215 3.60 17.90 12.41
N LEU A 216 4.01 19.13 12.74
CA LEU A 216 3.20 20.16 13.38
C LEU A 216 3.27 21.49 12.62
N PRO A 217 2.30 22.38 12.82
CA PRO A 217 2.36 23.74 12.28
C PRO A 217 3.67 24.44 12.65
N SER A 218 4.27 25.12 11.67
CA SER A 218 5.47 25.94 11.82
C SER A 218 5.15 27.41 11.61
N GLY A 219 5.94 28.31 12.24
CA GLY A 219 5.84 29.76 12.04
C GLY A 219 4.92 30.52 12.99
N ALA A 220 4.05 29.84 13.76
CA ALA A 220 3.27 30.46 14.82
C ALA A 220 4.05 30.48 16.15
N LEU A 221 4.04 31.62 16.85
CA LEU A 221 4.86 31.85 18.04
C LEU A 221 4.53 30.89 19.20
N VAL A 222 3.26 30.54 19.37
CA VAL A 222 2.80 29.53 20.35
C VAL A 222 3.42 28.17 20.08
N TRP A 223 3.39 27.72 18.82
CA TRP A 223 3.91 26.42 18.42
C TRP A 223 5.43 26.36 18.54
N GLU A 224 6.16 27.41 18.16
CA GLU A 224 7.61 27.46 18.32
C GLU A 224 8.02 27.47 19.81
N THR A 225 7.24 28.17 20.65
CA THR A 225 7.47 28.19 22.10
C THR A 225 7.23 26.81 22.72
N TRP A 226 6.11 26.17 22.37
CA TRP A 226 5.79 24.81 22.83
C TRP A 226 6.86 23.80 22.40
N LYS A 227 7.26 23.78 21.11
CA LYS A 227 8.30 22.88 20.59
C LYS A 227 9.60 23.04 21.37
N LYS A 228 10.02 24.28 21.62
CA LYS A 228 11.26 24.58 22.36
C LYS A 228 11.23 24.02 23.79
N ILE A 229 10.11 24.21 24.50
CA ILE A 229 9.93 23.71 25.86
C ILE A 229 10.00 22.18 25.90
N VAL A 230 9.27 21.51 25.00
CA VAL A 230 9.24 20.05 24.94
C VAL A 230 10.61 19.46 24.56
N ILE A 231 11.29 20.04 23.55
CA ILE A 231 12.64 19.61 23.14
C ILE A 231 13.62 19.74 24.30
N GLN A 232 13.61 20.88 25.00
CA GLN A 232 14.51 21.13 26.12
C GLN A 232 14.31 20.10 27.24
N ARG A 233 13.06 19.84 27.63
CA ARG A 233 12.73 18.84 28.66
C ARG A 233 13.15 17.43 28.29
N LEU A 234 12.94 17.04 27.03
CA LEU A 234 13.36 15.75 26.50
C LEU A 234 14.89 15.58 26.49
N GLN A 235 15.64 16.65 26.22
CA GLN A 235 17.11 16.65 26.25
C GLN A 235 17.65 16.54 27.67
N ASP A 236 17.06 17.28 28.59
CA ASP A 236 17.46 17.31 30.00
C ASP A 236 17.08 16.00 30.73
N GLY A 237 16.39 15.08 30.06
CA GLY A 237 15.88 13.84 30.65
C GLY A 237 14.83 14.10 31.74
N LEU A 238 14.27 15.30 31.78
CA LEU A 238 13.33 15.73 32.78
C LEU A 238 11.94 15.16 32.50
N PRO A 239 11.13 14.90 33.54
CA PRO A 239 9.73 14.56 33.35
C PRO A 239 9.01 15.73 32.66
N LEU A 240 8.13 15.41 31.69
CA LEU A 240 7.27 16.37 31.01
C LEU A 240 6.09 16.76 31.93
N ARG A 241 6.39 17.48 33.01
CA ARG A 241 5.41 18.04 33.97
C ARG A 241 5.47 19.55 33.98
N PHE A 242 4.43 20.23 33.52
CA PHE A 242 4.50 21.67 33.30
C PHE A 242 3.86 22.46 34.43
N GLU A 243 4.44 23.61 34.76
CA GLU A 243 3.94 24.53 35.79
C GLU A 243 3.52 25.86 35.17
N GLU A 244 2.81 26.70 35.93
CA GLU A 244 2.29 27.98 35.44
C GLU A 244 3.36 28.92 34.86
N SER A 245 4.59 28.78 35.35
CA SER A 245 5.77 29.49 34.86
C SER A 245 6.19 29.12 33.43
N ASP A 246 5.80 27.94 32.93
CA ASP A 246 6.14 27.46 31.60
C ASP A 246 5.30 28.13 30.50
N TRP A 247 4.01 28.42 30.77
CA TRP A 247 3.10 29.05 29.81
C TRP A 247 2.89 30.55 30.04
N ASN A 248 3.15 31.08 31.24
CA ASN A 248 3.03 32.51 31.55
C ASN A 248 4.34 33.28 31.26
N ARG A 249 4.82 33.24 30.01
CA ARG A 249 6.05 33.93 29.58
C ARG A 249 5.78 35.35 29.06
N GLN A 250 6.73 36.26 29.33
CA GLN A 250 6.69 37.66 28.91
C GLN A 250 6.60 37.87 27.38
N GLY A 251 6.82 36.83 26.56
CA GLY A 251 6.77 36.89 25.09
C GLY A 251 5.40 36.61 24.45
N LEU A 252 4.44 36.05 25.20
CA LEU A 252 3.06 35.87 24.72
C LEU A 252 2.18 36.92 25.41
N THR A 253 1.82 37.99 24.69
CA THR A 253 1.03 39.11 25.23
C THR A 253 -0.47 38.92 25.09
N LEU A 254 -0.93 37.98 24.25
CA LEU A 254 -2.33 37.65 24.04
C LEU A 254 -2.77 36.48 24.93
N GLU A 255 -3.81 36.68 25.73
CA GLU A 255 -4.48 35.64 26.53
C GLU A 255 -4.90 34.38 25.74
N PRO A 256 -5.47 34.43 24.52
CA PRO A 256 -5.80 33.21 23.78
C PRO A 256 -4.57 32.36 23.43
N ASP A 257 -3.42 32.99 23.19
CA ASP A 257 -2.17 32.29 22.88
C ASP A 257 -1.60 31.56 24.11
N ARG A 258 -1.80 32.14 25.31
CA ARG A 258 -1.42 31.53 26.59
C ARG A 258 -2.29 30.31 26.90
N LEU A 259 -3.60 30.44 26.72
CA LEU A 259 -4.56 29.34 26.92
C LEU A 259 -4.26 28.18 25.96
N LEU A 260 -3.94 28.48 24.71
CA LEU A 260 -3.54 27.48 23.73
C LEU A 260 -2.23 26.79 24.13
N LEU A 261 -1.23 27.54 24.57
CA LEU A 261 0.05 27.00 25.05
C LEU A 261 -0.14 26.07 26.26
N GLU A 262 -0.94 26.51 27.25
CA GLU A 262 -1.30 25.71 28.42
C GLU A 262 -1.95 24.38 28.02
N THR A 263 -2.93 24.43 27.10
CA THR A 263 -3.62 23.23 26.60
C THR A 263 -2.64 22.26 25.94
N LEU A 264 -1.76 22.75 25.07
CA LEU A 264 -0.78 21.92 24.38
C LEU A 264 0.27 21.31 25.33
N LEU A 265 0.67 22.02 26.39
CA LEU A 265 1.58 21.49 27.40
C LEU A 265 0.90 20.42 28.25
N LYS A 266 -0.36 20.62 28.65
CA LYS A 266 -1.16 19.61 29.35
C LYS A 266 -1.37 18.35 28.52
N ASP A 267 -1.59 18.49 27.21
CA ASP A 267 -1.67 17.34 26.29
C ASP A 267 -0.36 16.54 26.26
N ALA A 268 0.78 17.22 26.26
CA ALA A 268 2.11 16.61 26.25
C ALA A 268 2.39 15.88 27.58
N GLU A 269 2.01 16.48 28.70
CA GLU A 269 2.11 15.86 30.02
C GLU A 269 1.22 14.61 30.14
N ALA A 270 -0.04 14.70 29.71
CA ALA A 270 -0.94 13.54 29.69
C ALA A 270 -0.38 12.38 28.85
N ALA A 271 0.23 12.70 27.70
CA ALA A 271 0.90 11.71 26.86
C ALA A 271 2.07 11.02 27.58
N TYR A 272 2.93 11.79 28.25
CA TYR A 272 4.08 11.27 28.99
C TYR A 272 3.65 10.39 30.17
N VAL A 273 2.64 10.81 30.93
CA VAL A 273 2.09 10.02 32.05
C VAL A 273 1.46 8.72 31.55
N ALA A 274 0.70 8.76 30.46
CA ALA A 274 0.10 7.56 29.89
C ALA A 274 1.16 6.54 29.42
N LEU A 275 2.23 7.02 28.78
CA LEU A 275 3.30 6.14 28.28
C LEU A 275 4.17 5.59 29.42
N SER A 276 4.45 6.40 30.45
CA SER A 276 5.26 5.99 31.60
C SER A 276 4.55 5.01 32.55
N ASN A 277 3.22 5.07 32.64
CA ASN A 277 2.43 4.13 33.43
C ASN A 277 2.08 2.84 32.65
N GLY A 278 2.26 2.84 31.31
CA GLY A 278 1.94 1.71 30.43
C GLY A 278 3.12 0.81 30.07
N GLN A 279 4.35 1.17 30.46
CA GLN A 279 5.56 0.34 30.38
C GLN A 279 5.75 -0.48 31.66
#